data_AF-A0A368EQZ7-F1
#
_entry.id   AF-A0A368EQZ7-F1
#
_cell.length_a   1.000
_cell.length_b   1.000
_cell.length_c   1.000
_cell.angle_alpha   90.00
_cell.angle_beta   90.00
_cell.angle_gamma   90.00
#
_symmetry.space_group_name_H-M   'P 1'
#
loop_
_entity.id
_entity.type
_entity.pdbx_description
1 polymer ?
#
loop_
_entity_poly.entity_id
_entity_poly.type
_entity_poly.pdbx_seq_one_letter_code
_entity_poly.pdbx_strand_id
1 'polypeptide(L)'
;MRGAPKIGLEVVDVRDLVDLHIRAMTSPAAAGQRFLGTGTFIWMADIARVLRIGLGDRAAKVSTRELPNVVVRIASWFDPSLRAITISLGRRNRHTTQKAERLLGWTPRPAEQTAVECGESLIEHGVA
;
A
#
# COMPACT_ATOMS: atom_id res chain seq x y z
N MET A 1 -8.61 15.79 12.37
CA MET A 1 -9.10 16.03 10.99
C MET A 1 -9.56 14.70 10.41
N ARG A 2 -10.77 14.59 9.84
CA ARG A 2 -11.24 13.34 9.20
C ARG A 2 -11.03 13.45 7.69
N GLY A 3 -10.11 12.64 7.14
CA GLY A 3 -9.81 12.62 5.72
C GLY A 3 -8.45 12.00 5.43
N ALA A 4 -8.30 11.41 4.25
CA ALA A 4 -7.04 10.83 3.79
C ALA A 4 -6.23 11.89 3.02
N PRO A 5 -4.96 12.19 3.39
CA PRO A 5 -4.07 12.93 2.50
C PRO A 5 -3.92 12.23 1.16
N LYS A 6 -3.68 13.02 0.10
CA LYS A 6 -3.44 12.52 -1.25
C LYS A 6 -2.06 11.88 -1.37
N ILE A 7 -1.93 10.66 -0.86
CA ILE A 7 -0.70 9.87 -0.87
C ILE A 7 -0.96 8.61 -1.69
N GLY A 8 -0.04 8.33 -2.60
CA GLY A 8 -0.02 7.10 -3.40
C GLY A 8 0.99 6.11 -2.85
N LEU A 9 0.61 4.84 -2.81
CA LEU A 9 1.44 3.73 -2.32
C LEU A 9 1.47 2.63 -3.36
N GLU A 10 2.62 1.99 -3.55
CA GLU A 10 2.66 0.68 -4.20
C GLU A 10 2.58 -0.38 -3.10
N VAL A 11 1.44 -1.04 -3.00
CA VAL A 11 1.15 -1.97 -1.92
C VAL A 11 1.51 -3.38 -2.39
N VAL A 12 2.29 -4.09 -1.58
CA VAL A 12 2.62 -5.49 -1.77
C VAL A 12 2.30 -6.25 -0.48
N ASP A 13 1.72 -7.43 -0.63
CA ASP A 13 1.42 -8.30 0.51
C ASP A 13 2.70 -8.98 1.01
N VAL A 14 2.82 -9.13 2.34
CA VAL A 14 3.99 -9.78 2.96
C VAL A 14 4.14 -11.23 2.48
N ARG A 15 3.04 -11.96 2.25
CA ARG A 15 3.08 -13.33 1.71
C ARG A 15 3.68 -13.36 0.30
N ASP A 16 3.43 -12.34 -0.52
CA ASP A 16 4.01 -12.25 -1.86
C ASP A 16 5.50 -11.91 -1.81
N LEU A 17 5.93 -11.09 -0.84
CA LEU A 17 7.35 -10.84 -0.60
C LEU A 17 8.08 -12.11 -0.17
N VAL A 18 7.46 -12.92 0.69
CA VAL A 18 8.03 -14.22 1.10
C VAL A 18 8.14 -15.16 -0.11
N ASP A 19 7.11 -15.24 -0.96
CA ASP A 19 7.16 -16.02 -2.20
C ASP A 19 8.30 -15.55 -3.13
N LEU A 20 8.44 -14.22 -3.33
CA LEU A 20 9.55 -13.66 -4.10
C LEU A 20 10.91 -14.05 -3.50
N HIS A 21 11.03 -13.98 -2.18
CA HIS A 21 12.26 -14.28 -1.46
C HIS A 21 12.66 -15.75 -1.65
N ILE A 22 11.71 -16.68 -1.49
CA ILE A 22 11.93 -18.12 -1.69
C ILE A 22 12.33 -18.42 -3.14
N ARG A 23 11.66 -17.80 -4.12
CA ARG A 23 12.03 -17.96 -5.55
C ARG A 23 13.43 -17.46 -5.83
N ALA A 24 13.82 -16.33 -5.24
CA ALA A 24 15.16 -15.78 -5.39
C ALA A 24 16.22 -16.68 -4.73
N MET A 25 15.92 -17.33 -3.61
CA MET A 25 16.83 -18.27 -2.95
C MET A 25 17.05 -19.56 -3.73
N THR A 26 16.02 -20.02 -4.46
CA THR A 26 16.02 -21.35 -5.10
C THR A 26 16.31 -21.32 -6.61
N SER A 27 16.19 -20.15 -7.26
CA SER A 27 16.45 -20.01 -8.69
C SER A 27 17.91 -19.65 -8.98
N PRO A 28 18.65 -20.44 -9.76
CA PRO A 28 19.99 -20.06 -10.23
C PRO A 28 19.99 -18.75 -11.02
N ALA A 29 18.88 -18.42 -11.71
CA ALA A 29 18.74 -17.18 -12.47
C ALA A 29 18.69 -15.92 -11.57
N ALA A 30 18.50 -16.08 -10.26
CA ALA A 30 18.53 -15.00 -9.29
C ALA A 30 19.95 -14.62 -8.82
N ALA A 31 20.97 -15.44 -9.10
CA ALA A 31 22.32 -15.20 -8.62
C ALA A 31 22.87 -13.85 -9.12
N GLY A 32 23.37 -13.03 -8.18
CA GLY A 32 23.87 -11.68 -8.45
C GLY A 32 22.80 -10.67 -8.88
N GLN A 33 21.51 -11.02 -8.83
CA GLN A 33 20.43 -10.15 -9.24
C GLN A 33 19.79 -9.42 -8.07
N ARG A 34 19.34 -8.19 -8.32
CA ARG A 34 18.42 -7.44 -7.45
C ARG A 34 17.03 -7.42 -8.07
N PHE A 35 16.00 -7.59 -7.23
CA PHE A 35 14.60 -7.58 -7.62
C PHE A 35 13.84 -6.53 -6.81
N LEU A 36 12.85 -5.89 -7.43
CA LEU A 36 11.88 -5.05 -6.75
C LEU A 36 10.65 -5.91 -6.44
N GLY A 37 10.38 -6.10 -5.15
CA GLY A 37 9.13 -6.67 -4.65
C GLY A 37 8.16 -5.55 -4.32
N THR A 38 7.51 -5.00 -5.34
CA THR A 38 6.47 -3.98 -5.18
C THR A 38 5.17 -4.49 -5.81
N GLY A 39 4.03 -3.90 -5.48
CA GLY A 39 2.74 -4.30 -6.05
C GLY A 39 2.02 -3.15 -6.74
N THR A 40 0.70 -3.22 -6.77
CA THR A 40 -0.10 -2.25 -7.53
C THR A 40 -0.14 -0.90 -6.81
N PHE A 41 0.02 0.18 -7.59
CA PHE A 41 -0.16 1.54 -7.09
C PHE A 41 -1.63 1.82 -6.75
N ILE A 42 -1.89 2.36 -5.56
CA ILE A 42 -3.22 2.73 -5.09
C ILE A 42 -3.14 4.02 -4.26
N TRP A 43 -4.14 4.90 -4.36
CA TRP A 43 -4.22 6.08 -3.48
C TRP A 43 -4.78 5.72 -2.13
N MET A 44 -4.37 6.41 -1.08
CA MET A 44 -4.86 6.15 0.26
C MET A 44 -6.38 6.34 0.40
N ALA A 45 -6.97 7.26 -0.35
CA ALA A 45 -8.42 7.42 -0.43
C ALA A 45 -9.11 6.24 -1.15
N ASP A 46 -8.43 5.59 -2.11
CA ASP A 46 -8.92 4.35 -2.73
C ASP A 46 -8.86 3.19 -1.73
N ILE A 47 -7.77 3.05 -0.95
CA ILE A 47 -7.67 2.04 0.12
C ILE A 47 -8.85 2.19 1.09
N ALA A 48 -9.15 3.42 1.53
CA ALA A 48 -10.28 3.70 2.41
C ALA A 48 -11.63 3.29 1.78
N ARG A 49 -11.81 3.46 0.47
CA ARG A 49 -13.01 3.03 -0.27
C ARG A 49 -13.09 1.51 -0.40
N VAL A 50 -11.97 0.86 -0.70
CA VAL A 50 -11.86 -0.60 -0.76
C VAL A 50 -12.23 -1.22 0.59
N LEU A 51 -11.71 -0.69 1.70
CA LEU A 51 -12.07 -1.13 3.04
C LEU A 51 -13.56 -0.95 3.34
N ARG A 52 -14.15 0.19 2.95
CA ARG A 52 -15.59 0.43 3.10
C ARG A 52 -16.44 -0.59 2.34
N ILE A 53 -16.04 -0.91 1.12
CA ILE A 53 -16.75 -1.87 0.27
C ILE A 53 -16.58 -3.29 0.82
N GLY A 54 -15.35 -3.70 1.12
CA GLY A 54 -15.02 -5.07 1.53
C GLY A 54 -15.47 -5.43 2.94
N LEU A 55 -15.45 -4.49 3.88
CA LEU A 55 -15.76 -4.75 5.29
C LEU A 55 -17.14 -4.28 5.73
N GLY A 56 -17.87 -3.54 4.88
CA GLY A 56 -19.20 -3.01 5.16
C GLY A 56 -19.26 -2.21 6.46
N ASP A 57 -20.20 -2.56 7.33
CA ASP A 57 -20.44 -1.88 8.61
C ASP A 57 -19.23 -1.90 9.55
N ARG A 58 -18.36 -2.91 9.44
CA ARG A 58 -17.12 -2.98 10.24
C ARG A 58 -16.16 -1.84 9.90
N ALA A 59 -16.23 -1.28 8.70
CA ALA A 59 -15.47 -0.10 8.29
C ALA A 59 -16.27 1.22 8.44
N ALA A 60 -17.37 1.24 9.22
CA ALA A 60 -18.26 2.40 9.35
C ALA A 60 -17.59 3.72 9.78
N LYS A 61 -16.39 3.64 10.37
CA LYS A 61 -15.62 4.80 10.85
C LYS A 61 -14.55 5.26 9.85
N VAL A 62 -14.25 4.48 8.81
CA VAL A 62 -13.21 4.79 7.83
C VAL A 62 -13.67 5.97 6.96
N SER A 63 -12.87 7.04 6.89
CA SER A 63 -13.16 8.22 6.08
C SER A 63 -12.61 8.05 4.66
N THR A 64 -13.49 8.16 3.66
CA THR A 64 -13.12 8.06 2.23
C THR A 64 -12.80 9.40 1.57
N ARG A 65 -12.95 10.52 2.30
CA ARG A 65 -12.70 11.87 1.80
C ARG A 65 -11.21 12.10 1.60
N GLU A 66 -10.81 12.52 0.41
CA GLU A 66 -9.45 13.01 0.14
C GLU A 66 -9.31 14.47 0.59
N LEU A 67 -8.20 14.79 1.26
CA LEU A 67 -7.85 16.14 1.69
C LEU A 67 -7.02 16.86 0.60
N PRO A 68 -7.34 18.12 0.27
CA PRO A 68 -6.49 18.92 -0.61
C PRO A 68 -5.08 19.08 -0.04
N ASN A 69 -4.06 19.02 -0.90
CA ASN A 69 -2.64 19.11 -0.49
C ASN A 69 -2.34 20.38 0.33
N VAL A 70 -2.97 21.51 -0.01
CA VAL A 70 -2.78 22.79 0.71
C VAL A 70 -3.21 22.67 2.17
N VAL A 71 -4.33 21.98 2.44
CA VAL A 71 -4.83 21.77 3.81
C VAL A 71 -3.81 20.96 4.62
N VAL A 72 -3.28 19.88 4.04
CA VAL A 72 -2.28 19.04 4.71
C VAL A 72 -0.97 19.80 4.95
N ARG A 73 -0.54 20.63 3.99
CA ARG A 73 0.67 21.46 4.12
C ARG A 73 0.53 22.49 5.24
N ILE A 74 -0.60 23.18 5.35
CA ILE A 74 -0.85 24.14 6.44
C ILE A 74 -0.91 23.40 7.78
N ALA A 75 -1.61 22.25 7.85
CA ALA A 75 -1.69 21.45 9.06
C ALA A 75 -0.31 21.00 9.56
N SER A 76 0.65 20.72 8.66
CA SER A 76 2.01 20.30 9.01
C SER A 76 2.85 21.34 9.77
N TRP A 77 2.42 22.61 9.79
CA TRP A 77 3.05 23.64 10.60
C TRP A 77 2.70 23.51 12.08
N PHE A 78 1.53 22.95 12.37
CA PHE A 78 1.04 22.74 13.74
C PHE A 78 1.25 21.30 14.22
N ASP A 79 1.36 20.34 13.30
CA ASP A 79 1.64 18.94 13.59
C ASP A 79 2.93 18.49 12.88
N PRO A 80 4.06 18.37 13.62
CA PRO A 80 5.33 17.91 13.08
C PRO A 80 5.29 16.53 12.41
N SER A 81 4.40 15.64 12.86
CA SER A 81 4.29 14.28 12.29
C SER A 81 3.87 14.30 10.83
N LEU A 82 3.10 15.31 10.42
CA LEU A 82 2.64 15.47 9.04
C LEU A 82 3.76 15.96 8.11
N ARG A 83 4.85 16.56 8.62
CA ARG A 83 5.94 17.04 7.75
C ARG A 83 6.55 15.92 6.92
N ALA A 84 6.70 14.73 7.50
CA ALA A 84 7.25 13.56 6.81
C ALA A 84 6.45 13.15 5.57
N ILE A 85 5.12 13.34 5.59
CA ILE A 85 4.26 12.96 4.47
C ILE A 85 4.09 14.06 3.42
N THR A 86 4.41 15.33 3.74
CA THR A 86 4.22 16.45 2.82
C THR A 86 4.99 16.29 1.50
N ILE A 87 6.19 15.71 1.55
CA ILE A 87 7.02 15.45 0.36
C ILE A 87 6.39 14.47 -0.61
N SER A 88 5.52 13.58 -0.12
CA SER A 88 4.86 12.52 -0.89
C SER A 88 3.50 12.95 -1.46
N LEU A 89 2.98 14.13 -1.07
CA LEU A 89 1.65 14.58 -1.48
C LEU A 89 1.54 14.75 -2.99
N GLY A 90 0.51 14.11 -3.57
CA GLY A 90 0.22 14.14 -5.00
C GLY A 90 1.24 13.43 -5.88
N ARG A 91 2.24 12.76 -5.31
CA ARG A 91 3.24 12.01 -6.09
C ARG A 91 2.71 10.64 -6.46
N ARG A 92 2.99 10.23 -7.70
CA ARG A 92 2.76 8.88 -8.19
C ARG A 92 4.11 8.21 -8.39
N ASN A 93 4.50 7.36 -7.45
CA ASN A 93 5.65 6.49 -7.61
C ASN A 93 5.23 5.33 -8.51
N ARG A 94 6.07 5.00 -9.50
CA ARG A 94 5.84 3.85 -10.38
C ARG A 94 7.15 3.13 -10.58
N HIS A 95 7.22 1.92 -10.05
CA HIS A 95 8.29 0.98 -10.27
C HIS A 95 7.76 -0.21 -11.09
N THR A 96 8.68 -0.98 -11.65
CA THR A 96 8.33 -2.16 -12.46
C THR A 96 8.89 -3.42 -11.83
N THR A 97 8.04 -4.44 -11.75
CA THR A 97 8.37 -5.79 -11.28
C THR A 97 8.66 -6.75 -12.44
N GLN A 98 8.70 -6.25 -13.69
CA GLN A 98 8.84 -7.07 -14.89
C GLN A 98 10.08 -7.99 -14.87
N LYS A 99 11.15 -7.61 -14.17
CA LYS A 99 12.32 -8.48 -13.99
C LYS A 99 12.01 -9.69 -13.12
N ALA A 100 11.29 -9.51 -12.02
CA ALA A 100 10.88 -10.59 -11.12
C ALA A 100 9.87 -11.51 -11.82
N GLU A 101 8.96 -10.94 -12.59
CA GLU A 101 8.04 -11.70 -13.45
C GLU A 101 8.81 -12.55 -14.46
N ARG A 102 9.69 -11.94 -15.27
CA ARG A 102 10.42 -12.63 -16.33
C ARG A 102 11.38 -13.71 -15.82
N LEU A 103 12.11 -13.44 -14.73
CA LEU A 103 13.16 -14.35 -14.27
C LEU A 103 12.68 -15.36 -13.21
N LEU A 104 11.63 -15.03 -12.44
CA LEU A 104 11.18 -15.83 -11.32
C LEU A 104 9.70 -16.25 -11.43
N GLY A 105 8.99 -15.82 -12.49
CA GLY A 105 7.56 -16.06 -12.62
C GLY A 105 6.73 -15.44 -11.48
N TRP A 106 7.25 -14.37 -10.87
CA TRP A 106 6.64 -13.76 -9.69
C TRP A 106 5.67 -12.63 -10.08
N THR A 107 4.45 -12.72 -9.57
CA THR A 107 3.42 -11.68 -9.70
C THR A 107 2.71 -11.51 -8.34
N PRO A 108 2.64 -10.30 -7.78
CA PRO A 108 1.97 -10.06 -6.51
C PRO A 108 0.45 -10.02 -6.70
N ARG A 109 -0.29 -10.25 -5.60
CA ARG A 109 -1.73 -10.05 -5.56
C ARG A 109 -2.12 -8.56 -5.66
N PRO A 110 -3.38 -8.26 -6.04
CA PRO A 110 -3.87 -6.88 -6.05
C PRO A 110 -3.80 -6.20 -4.68
N ALA A 111 -3.56 -4.89 -4.69
CA ALA A 111 -3.49 -4.06 -3.49
C ALA A 111 -4.82 -4.07 -2.71
N GLU A 112 -5.94 -4.15 -3.44
CA GLU A 112 -7.28 -4.13 -2.89
C GLU A 112 -7.56 -5.38 -2.04
N GLN A 113 -7.20 -6.55 -2.57
CA GLN A 113 -7.29 -7.82 -1.85
C GLN A 113 -6.46 -7.76 -0.56
N THR A 114 -5.21 -7.31 -0.67
CA THR A 114 -4.30 -7.15 0.47
C THR A 114 -4.88 -6.23 1.54
N ALA A 115 -5.48 -5.10 1.14
CA ALA A 115 -6.07 -4.14 2.06
C ALA A 115 -7.28 -4.72 2.83
N VAL A 116 -8.18 -5.42 2.13
CA VAL A 116 -9.36 -6.04 2.77
C VAL A 116 -8.93 -7.14 3.73
N GLU A 117 -8.10 -8.08 3.29
CA GLU A 117 -7.64 -9.20 4.13
C GLU A 117 -6.86 -8.72 5.36
N CYS A 118 -6.05 -7.65 5.22
CA CYS A 118 -5.40 -7.01 6.35
C CYS A 118 -6.43 -6.41 7.33
N GLY A 119 -7.44 -5.70 6.82
CA GLY A 119 -8.52 -5.16 7.63
C GLY A 119 -9.32 -6.24 8.37
N GLU A 120 -9.62 -7.36 7.71
CA GLU A 120 -10.26 -8.52 8.34
C GLU A 120 -9.42 -9.07 9.49
N SER A 121 -8.14 -9.30 9.22
CA SER A 121 -7.17 -9.79 10.22
C SER A 121 -7.08 -8.87 11.44
N LEU A 122 -6.99 -7.55 11.25
CA LEU A 122 -6.94 -6.59 12.37
C LEU A 122 -8.19 -6.66 13.23
N ILE A 123 -9.37 -6.82 12.62
CA ILE A 123 -10.62 -6.92 13.37
C ILE A 123 -10.73 -8.26 14.10
N GLU A 124 -10.33 -9.37 13.46
CA GLU A 124 -10.29 -10.69 14.11
C GLU A 124 -9.40 -10.70 15.36
N HIS A 125 -8.28 -9.97 15.33
CA HIS A 125 -7.38 -9.83 16.46
C HIS A 125 -7.79 -8.73 17.45
N GLY A 126 -8.88 -8.02 17.22
CA GLY A 126 -9.40 -6.97 18.12
C GLY A 126 -8.53 -5.70 18.20
N VAL A 127 -7.74 -5.41 17.16
CA VAL A 127 -6.80 -4.27 17.11
C VAL A 127 -7.16 -3.21 16.05
N ALA A 128 -8.39 -3.27 15.53
CA ALA A 128 -8.92 -2.35 14.51
C ALA A 128 -9.52 -1.06 15.09
#